data_AF-A0A968TTE4-F1
#
_entry.id   AF-A0A968TTE4-F1
#
_cell.length_a   1.000
_cell.length_b   1.000
_cell.length_c   1.000
_cell.angle_alpha   90.00
_cell.angle_beta   90.00
_cell.angle_gamma   90.00
#
_symmetry.space_group_name_H-M   'P 1'
#
loop_
_entity.id
_entity.type
_entity.pdbx_description
1 polymer ?
#
loop_
_entity_poly.entity_id
_entity_poly.type
_entity_poly.pdbx_seq_one_letter_code
_entity_poly.pdbx_strand_id
1 'polypeptide(L)'
;MPSLVEQQKQELEEQGNLVTLANASSGWFAVFQSTWFKRIATARGAGRTGPSLIVYRTQSGEPRAHYVIPYAVACDLLIEETITHSKVNGSKRWNLTLKNHQLHVTHGKGRVDVSTYFGAELPGERTDYFTPEEVEPGQEYREGAVRQIQVNAYERDRAARERCLEYYGRRCVVCRMTFAEVYGDAFESIIHVHHVVALSTIAQEYEVDPVADLRPVCPNCHAVIHSRRDQYTIKKVKELLRQAPQAAKASRPRTPPLQAQASSKRRSRRTDAE
;
A
#
# COMPACT_ATOMS: atom_id res chain seq x y z
N MET A 1 3.13 14.02 -30.31
CA MET A 1 2.84 14.00 -28.86
C MET A 1 3.74 12.93 -28.25
N PRO A 2 4.61 13.24 -27.26
CA PRO A 2 5.38 12.22 -26.57
C PRO A 2 4.42 11.25 -25.86
N SER A 3 4.73 9.96 -25.92
CA SER A 3 3.97 8.92 -25.23
C SER A 3 3.91 9.19 -23.73
N LEU A 4 2.87 8.71 -23.05
CA LEU A 4 2.74 8.85 -21.60
C LEU A 4 3.98 8.36 -20.84
N VAL A 5 4.60 7.30 -21.35
CA VAL A 5 5.86 6.75 -20.82
C VAL A 5 6.96 7.79 -20.88
N GLU A 6 7.13 8.50 -21.99
CA GLU A 6 8.18 9.52 -22.13
C GLU A 6 7.95 10.71 -21.19
N GLN A 7 6.70 11.01 -20.86
CA GLN A 7 6.35 12.10 -19.94
C GLN A 7 6.63 11.72 -18.47
N GLN A 8 6.31 10.49 -18.05
CA GLN A 8 6.43 10.06 -16.66
C GLN A 8 7.77 9.37 -16.34
N LYS A 9 8.51 8.91 -17.36
CA LYS A 9 9.74 8.14 -17.18
C LYS A 9 10.78 8.88 -16.35
N GLN A 10 11.01 10.16 -16.61
CA GLN A 10 12.05 10.91 -15.93
C GLN A 10 11.79 10.98 -14.42
N GLU A 11 10.61 11.42 -14.01
CA GLU A 11 10.24 11.58 -12.60
C GLU A 11 10.28 10.24 -11.84
N LEU A 12 9.70 9.19 -12.42
CA LEU A 12 9.69 7.86 -11.81
C LEU A 12 11.10 7.28 -11.65
N GLU A 13 11.98 7.51 -12.62
CA GLU A 13 13.37 7.07 -12.56
C GLU A 13 14.21 7.90 -11.57
N GLU A 14 13.90 9.18 -11.37
CA GLU A 14 14.50 10.05 -10.35
C GLU A 14 14.15 9.58 -8.94
N GLN A 15 12.91 9.12 -8.72
CA GLN A 15 12.52 8.48 -7.47
C GLN A 15 13.24 7.14 -7.25
N GLY A 16 13.89 6.59 -8.29
CA GLY A 16 14.64 5.34 -8.25
C GLY A 16 13.86 4.13 -8.75
N ASN A 17 12.75 4.29 -9.47
CA ASN A 17 12.08 3.17 -10.15
C ASN A 17 12.78 2.84 -11.48
N LEU A 18 12.49 1.67 -12.04
CA LEU A 18 12.94 1.30 -13.39
C LEU A 18 11.73 1.30 -14.33
N VAL A 19 11.72 2.18 -15.32
CA VAL A 19 10.63 2.30 -16.30
C VAL A 19 11.07 1.72 -17.65
N THR A 20 10.24 0.86 -18.23
CA THR A 20 10.53 0.22 -19.53
C THR A 20 9.27 -0.05 -20.34
N LEU A 21 9.46 -0.30 -21.64
CA LEU A 21 8.42 -0.63 -22.62
C LEU A 21 8.56 -2.09 -23.03
N ALA A 22 7.51 -2.89 -22.84
CA ALA A 22 7.40 -4.22 -23.44
C ALA A 22 6.97 -4.08 -24.90
N ASN A 23 7.52 -4.92 -25.79
CA ASN A 23 7.16 -5.01 -27.20
C ASN A 23 5.70 -5.46 -27.41
N ALA A 24 5.04 -4.96 -28.46
CA ALA A 24 3.59 -5.08 -28.66
C ALA A 24 3.16 -6.49 -28.99
N SER A 25 3.92 -7.12 -29.88
CA SER A 25 3.59 -8.41 -30.45
C SER A 25 4.12 -9.55 -29.59
N SER A 26 5.32 -9.38 -29.02
CA SER A 26 5.99 -10.42 -28.24
C SER A 26 5.86 -10.26 -26.74
N GLY A 27 5.60 -9.05 -26.22
CA GLY A 27 5.68 -8.73 -24.79
C GLY A 27 7.11 -8.65 -24.26
N TRP A 28 8.11 -8.70 -25.15
CA TRP A 28 9.52 -8.78 -24.80
C TRP A 28 10.10 -7.41 -24.39
N PHE A 29 10.97 -7.40 -23.38
CA PHE A 29 11.79 -6.25 -23.00
C PHE A 29 13.09 -6.67 -22.30
N ALA A 30 14.03 -5.74 -22.18
CA ALA A 30 15.30 -5.96 -21.50
C ALA A 30 15.45 -5.06 -20.28
N VAL A 31 16.06 -5.60 -19.23
CA VAL A 31 16.52 -4.87 -18.05
C VAL A 31 18.04 -5.00 -17.96
N PHE A 32 18.75 -3.87 -18.01
CA PHE A 32 20.22 -3.86 -17.94
C PHE A 32 20.69 -3.93 -16.49
N GLN A 33 21.70 -4.77 -16.25
CA GLN A 33 22.24 -5.00 -14.90
C GLN A 33 22.77 -3.71 -14.26
N SER A 34 23.52 -2.91 -15.01
CA SER A 34 24.06 -1.64 -14.54
C SER A 34 22.95 -0.66 -14.13
N THR A 35 21.90 -0.53 -14.94
CA THR A 35 20.75 0.32 -14.63
C THR A 35 20.00 -0.18 -13.41
N TRP A 36 19.75 -1.48 -13.31
CA TRP A 36 19.05 -2.08 -12.16
C TRP A 36 19.76 -1.79 -10.84
N PHE A 37 21.07 -2.01 -10.78
CA PHE A 37 21.85 -1.72 -9.57
C PHE A 37 21.94 -0.23 -9.25
N LYS A 38 22.05 0.63 -10.27
CA LYS A 38 21.99 2.08 -10.07
C LYS A 38 20.65 2.47 -9.41
N ARG A 39 19.53 1.91 -9.89
CA ARG A 39 18.20 2.19 -9.31
C ARG A 39 18.03 1.61 -7.91
N ILE A 40 18.62 0.46 -7.58
CA ILE A 40 18.69 -0.05 -6.18
C ILE A 40 19.37 0.96 -5.26
N ALA A 41 20.51 1.52 -5.67
CA ALA A 41 21.21 2.53 -4.87
C ALA A 41 20.36 3.79 -4.67
N THR A 42 19.72 4.29 -5.74
CA THR A 42 18.81 5.45 -5.66
C THR A 42 17.62 5.17 -4.75
N ALA A 43 16.96 4.01 -4.88
CA ALA A 43 15.80 3.65 -4.06
C ALA A 43 16.17 3.54 -2.58
N ARG A 44 17.35 2.98 -2.26
CA ARG A 44 17.86 2.91 -0.88
C ARG A 44 18.16 4.29 -0.30
N GLY A 45 18.70 5.21 -1.09
CA GLY A 45 18.88 6.61 -0.69
C GLY A 45 17.57 7.31 -0.32
N ALA A 46 16.45 6.86 -0.89
CA ALA A 46 15.10 7.33 -0.58
C ALA A 46 14.37 6.49 0.50
N GLY A 47 15.09 5.63 1.25
CA GLY A 47 14.52 4.82 2.33
C GLY A 47 13.72 3.58 1.88
N ARG A 48 13.80 3.19 0.60
CA ARG A 48 13.10 2.00 0.07
C ARG A 48 14.03 0.80 -0.03
N THR A 49 13.46 -0.40 -0.01
CA THR A 49 14.23 -1.66 -0.12
C THR A 49 14.83 -1.88 -1.51
N GLY A 50 14.18 -1.37 -2.56
CA GLY A 50 14.65 -1.39 -3.95
C GLY A 50 13.64 -0.78 -4.93
N PRO A 51 13.96 -0.78 -6.24
CA PRO A 51 13.13 -0.17 -7.29
C PRO A 51 11.88 -1.00 -7.61
N SER A 52 10.77 -0.33 -7.91
CA SER A 52 9.67 -0.96 -8.65
C SER A 52 10.03 -1.06 -10.13
N LEU A 53 9.66 -2.17 -10.77
CA LEU A 53 9.77 -2.38 -12.21
C LEU A 53 8.44 -1.98 -12.88
N ILE A 54 8.45 -0.84 -13.57
CA ILE A 54 7.30 -0.26 -14.23
C ILE A 54 7.34 -0.61 -15.72
N VAL A 55 6.43 -1.46 -16.17
CA VAL A 55 6.41 -1.97 -17.56
C VAL A 55 5.15 -1.50 -18.27
N TYR A 56 5.32 -0.63 -19.25
CA TYR A 56 4.22 -0.22 -20.13
C TYR A 56 4.04 -1.23 -21.26
N ARG A 57 2.79 -1.59 -21.57
CA ARG A 57 2.49 -2.27 -22.82
C ARG A 57 2.56 -1.25 -23.96
N THR A 58 3.20 -1.61 -25.07
CA THR A 58 3.48 -0.70 -26.20
C THR A 58 2.34 0.21 -26.59
N GLN A 59 2.72 1.43 -26.98
CA GLN A 59 1.90 2.44 -27.66
C GLN A 59 0.53 2.71 -27.03
N SER A 60 0.33 2.28 -25.78
CA SER A 60 -0.85 2.66 -25.07
C SER A 60 -0.73 4.13 -24.68
N GLY A 61 -1.53 4.97 -25.34
CA GLY A 61 -1.87 6.29 -24.81
C GLY A 61 -2.78 6.21 -23.58
N GLU A 62 -3.18 5.01 -23.16
CA GLU A 62 -4.02 4.78 -21.98
C GLU A 62 -3.19 4.85 -20.69
N PRO A 63 -3.59 5.69 -19.71
CA PRO A 63 -2.90 5.87 -18.43
C PRO A 63 -2.59 4.59 -17.65
N ARG A 64 -3.51 3.62 -17.67
CA ARG A 64 -3.43 2.41 -16.84
C ARG A 64 -2.96 1.16 -17.56
N ALA A 65 -2.43 1.29 -18.78
CA ALA A 65 -1.89 0.15 -19.52
C ALA A 65 -0.43 -0.17 -19.15
N HIS A 66 -0.16 -0.30 -17.87
CA HIS A 66 1.17 -0.56 -17.33
C HIS A 66 1.12 -1.51 -16.15
N TYR A 67 2.27 -2.03 -15.75
CA TYR A 67 2.44 -2.88 -14.58
C TYR A 67 3.38 -2.19 -13.61
N VAL A 68 3.02 -2.10 -12.34
CA VAL A 68 3.90 -1.61 -11.26
C VAL A 68 4.34 -2.80 -10.42
N ILE A 69 5.41 -3.47 -10.85
CA ILE A 69 5.86 -4.73 -10.25
C ILE A 69 6.80 -4.40 -9.08
N PRO A 70 6.46 -4.77 -7.83
CA PRO A 70 7.26 -4.43 -6.66
C PRO A 70 8.66 -5.05 -6.71
N TYR A 71 9.60 -4.39 -6.03
CA TYR A 71 10.99 -4.87 -5.94
C TYR A 71 11.08 -6.33 -5.48
N ALA A 72 10.30 -6.74 -4.48
CA ALA A 72 10.31 -8.11 -3.96
C ALA A 72 9.97 -9.17 -5.03
N VAL A 73 9.06 -8.84 -5.95
CA VAL A 73 8.70 -9.75 -7.05
C VAL A 73 9.75 -9.72 -8.14
N ALA A 74 10.27 -8.53 -8.45
CA ALA A 74 11.28 -8.35 -9.48
C ALA A 74 12.64 -8.95 -9.08
N CYS A 75 13.06 -8.85 -7.82
CA CYS A 75 14.35 -9.36 -7.37
C CYS A 75 14.45 -10.89 -7.39
N ASP A 76 13.33 -11.59 -7.20
CA ASP A 76 13.27 -13.06 -7.32
C ASP A 76 13.47 -13.53 -8.77
N LEU A 77 13.18 -12.65 -9.74
CA LEU A 77 13.36 -12.91 -11.17
C LEU A 77 14.72 -12.45 -11.69
N LEU A 78 15.22 -11.32 -11.20
CA LEU A 78 16.42 -10.64 -11.70
C LEU A 78 17.68 -11.10 -10.94
N ILE A 79 17.95 -12.40 -10.98
CA ILE A 79 19.09 -13.06 -10.34
C ILE A 79 20.26 -13.27 -11.33
N GLU A 80 21.47 -13.43 -10.81
CA GLU A 80 22.70 -13.50 -11.61
C GLU A 80 22.70 -14.66 -12.63
N GLU A 81 22.11 -15.79 -12.25
CA GLU A 81 22.01 -17.03 -13.04
C GLU A 81 21.19 -16.86 -14.32
N THR A 82 20.33 -15.84 -14.38
CA THR A 82 19.44 -15.59 -15.51
C THR A 82 19.91 -14.44 -16.42
N ILE A 83 21.10 -13.89 -16.14
CA ILE A 83 21.69 -12.81 -16.94
C ILE A 83 22.20 -13.35 -18.28
N THR A 84 21.98 -12.57 -19.33
CA THR A 84 22.57 -12.78 -20.66
C THR A 84 23.58 -11.69 -20.99
N HIS A 85 24.58 -12.07 -21.80
CA HIS A 85 25.67 -11.19 -22.20
C HIS A 85 25.55 -10.89 -23.69
N SER A 86 25.51 -9.61 -24.05
CA SER A 86 25.52 -9.19 -25.45
C SER A 86 26.89 -9.46 -26.08
N LYS A 87 26.91 -10.22 -27.18
CA LYS A 87 28.14 -10.47 -27.96
C LYS A 87 28.65 -9.24 -28.71
N VAL A 88 27.82 -8.19 -28.84
CA VAL A 88 28.14 -6.98 -29.60
C VAL A 88 28.91 -5.95 -28.76
N ASN A 89 28.49 -5.74 -27.51
CA ASN A 89 29.02 -4.68 -26.65
C ASN A 89 29.31 -5.13 -25.20
N GLY A 90 29.23 -6.43 -24.92
CA GLY A 90 29.48 -6.99 -23.59
C GLY A 90 28.43 -6.64 -22.53
N SER A 91 27.33 -5.95 -22.89
CA SER A 91 26.32 -5.55 -21.92
C SER A 91 25.62 -6.76 -21.27
N LYS A 92 25.45 -6.69 -19.95
CA LYS A 92 24.75 -7.69 -19.14
C LYS A 92 23.29 -7.26 -18.94
N ARG A 93 22.36 -8.14 -19.31
CA ARG A 93 20.92 -7.85 -19.23
C ARG A 93 20.09 -9.10 -18.95
N TRP A 94 18.97 -8.91 -18.27
CA TRP A 94 17.89 -9.86 -18.22
C TRP A 94 16.94 -9.63 -19.39
N ASN A 95 16.55 -10.71 -20.06
CA ASN A 95 15.53 -10.67 -21.10
C ASN A 95 14.23 -11.18 -20.49
N LEU A 96 13.21 -10.32 -20.47
CA LEU A 96 11.92 -10.62 -19.89
C LEU A 96 10.85 -10.61 -20.97
N THR A 97 9.79 -11.37 -20.72
CA THR A 97 8.59 -11.34 -21.55
C THR A 97 7.38 -11.26 -20.64
N LEU A 98 6.51 -10.29 -20.91
CA LEU A 98 5.26 -10.06 -20.21
C LEU A 98 4.10 -10.25 -21.19
N LYS A 99 3.39 -11.38 -21.07
CA LYS A 99 2.26 -11.73 -21.94
C LYS A 99 1.16 -12.37 -21.11
N ASN A 100 -0.09 -11.97 -21.34
CA ASN A 100 -1.26 -12.48 -20.62
C ASN A 100 -1.10 -12.43 -19.08
N HIS A 101 -0.58 -11.31 -18.54
CA HIS A 101 -0.29 -11.11 -17.12
C HIS A 101 0.76 -12.07 -16.53
N GLN A 102 1.48 -12.80 -17.37
CA GLN A 102 2.54 -13.71 -16.96
C GLN A 102 3.90 -13.09 -17.30
N LEU A 103 4.68 -12.80 -16.27
CA LEU A 103 6.06 -12.34 -16.39
C LEU A 103 7.00 -13.54 -16.33
N HIS A 104 7.95 -13.63 -17.26
CA HIS A 104 9.01 -14.62 -17.20
C HIS A 104 10.33 -14.09 -17.73
N VAL A 105 11.43 -14.67 -17.24
CA VAL A 105 12.79 -14.42 -17.74
C VAL A 105 13.18 -15.56 -18.68
N THR A 106 13.74 -15.26 -19.85
CA THR A 106 13.98 -16.23 -20.94
C THR A 106 14.80 -17.47 -20.53
N HIS A 107 15.61 -17.36 -19.48
CA HIS A 107 16.41 -18.47 -18.93
C HIS A 107 16.04 -18.84 -17.48
N GLY A 108 14.97 -18.26 -16.94
CA GLY A 108 14.47 -18.56 -15.60
C GLY A 108 13.48 -19.72 -15.60
N LYS A 109 13.34 -20.38 -14.44
CA LYS A 109 12.28 -21.38 -14.24
C LYS A 109 11.00 -20.69 -13.79
N GLY A 110 9.88 -21.05 -14.42
CA GLY A 110 8.55 -20.62 -14.01
C GLY A 110 8.10 -19.29 -14.62
N ARG A 111 6.84 -18.96 -14.34
CA ARG A 111 6.20 -17.69 -14.71
C ARG A 111 5.55 -17.12 -13.46
N VAL A 112 5.61 -15.81 -13.30
CA VAL A 112 4.99 -15.11 -12.18
C VAL A 112 3.73 -14.43 -12.71
N ASP A 113 2.60 -14.70 -12.06
CA ASP A 113 1.38 -13.95 -12.33
C ASP A 113 1.51 -12.54 -11.73
N VAL A 114 1.40 -11.55 -12.62
CA VAL A 114 1.50 -10.13 -12.28
C VAL A 114 0.19 -9.40 -12.58
N SER A 115 -0.94 -10.14 -12.66
CA SER A 115 -2.26 -9.57 -12.95
C SER A 115 -2.66 -8.51 -11.90
N THR A 116 -2.35 -8.79 -10.64
CA THR A 116 -2.58 -7.86 -9.50
C THR A 116 -1.82 -6.54 -9.60
N TYR A 117 -0.76 -6.49 -10.43
CA TYR A 117 0.05 -5.27 -10.63
C TYR A 117 -0.33 -4.50 -11.89
N PHE A 118 -1.28 -5.01 -12.69
CA PHE A 118 -1.73 -4.35 -13.91
C PHE A 118 -2.63 -3.16 -13.57
N GLY A 119 -2.33 -1.98 -14.13
CA GLY A 119 -3.06 -0.74 -13.87
C GLY A 119 -2.92 -0.22 -12.44
N ALA A 120 -1.97 -0.75 -11.67
CA ALA A 120 -1.64 -0.27 -10.34
C ALA A 120 -1.14 1.19 -10.40
N GLU A 121 -1.40 1.96 -9.35
CA GLU A 121 -1.00 3.36 -9.27
C GLU A 121 0.52 3.52 -9.31
N LEU A 122 0.99 4.55 -10.01
CA LEU A 122 2.42 4.82 -10.11
C LEU A 122 2.94 5.40 -8.80
N PRO A 123 4.14 5.01 -8.35
CA PRO A 123 4.76 5.61 -7.18
C PRO A 123 4.89 7.14 -7.37
N GLY A 124 4.29 7.91 -6.47
CA GLY A 124 4.28 9.39 -6.54
C GLY A 124 3.06 9.99 -7.23
N GLU A 125 2.13 9.21 -7.77
CA GLU A 125 0.78 9.71 -8.03
C GLU A 125 0.18 10.17 -6.70
N ARG A 126 -0.06 11.47 -6.57
CA ARG A 126 -0.85 12.01 -5.46
C ARG A 126 -2.26 11.47 -5.63
N THR A 127 -2.58 10.42 -4.88
CA THR A 127 -3.95 10.05 -4.64
C THR A 127 -4.46 10.90 -3.50
N ASP A 128 -5.27 11.89 -3.84
CA ASP A 128 -6.27 12.35 -2.89
C ASP A 128 -7.11 11.10 -2.54
N TYR A 129 -6.90 10.58 -1.34
CA TYR A 129 -7.53 9.36 -0.88
C TYR A 129 -9.05 9.60 -0.76
N PHE A 130 -9.84 9.06 -1.68
CA PHE A 130 -11.30 9.07 -1.61
C PHE A 130 -11.80 7.76 -0.97
N THR A 131 -12.68 7.88 0.02
CA THR A 131 -13.25 6.73 0.75
C THR A 131 -14.41 6.09 -0.02
N PRO A 132 -14.72 4.80 0.24
CA PRO A 132 -15.78 4.06 -0.47
C PRO A 132 -17.22 4.51 -0.23
N GLU A 133 -17.47 5.57 0.55
CA GLU A 133 -18.82 6.02 0.91
C GLU A 133 -19.51 6.88 -0.16
N GLU A 134 -18.84 7.26 -1.24
CA GLU A 134 -19.46 8.04 -2.32
C GLU A 134 -20.22 7.16 -3.33
N VAL A 135 -21.46 6.75 -3.02
CA VAL A 135 -22.46 6.47 -4.07
C VAL A 135 -23.87 6.70 -3.52
N GLU A 136 -24.76 7.39 -4.27
CA GLU A 136 -26.20 7.10 -4.52
C GLU A 136 -26.77 8.16 -5.51
N PRO A 137 -27.95 8.01 -6.16
CA PRO A 137 -28.55 6.84 -6.82
C PRO A 137 -28.84 7.10 -8.34
N GLY A 138 -29.20 6.03 -9.08
CA GLY A 138 -29.96 6.15 -10.34
C GLY A 138 -29.20 6.04 -11.68
N GLN A 139 -28.15 5.21 -11.80
CA GLN A 139 -27.58 4.98 -13.14
C GLN A 139 -27.03 3.57 -13.35
N GLU A 140 -27.42 3.01 -14.48
CA GLU A 140 -27.05 1.69 -15.00
C GLU A 140 -25.55 1.60 -15.29
N TYR A 141 -24.99 0.42 -15.04
CA TYR A 141 -23.56 0.16 -15.01
C TYR A 141 -22.93 0.09 -16.42
N ARG A 142 -22.02 1.03 -16.73
CA ARG A 142 -20.98 0.95 -17.77
C ARG A 142 -19.68 1.61 -17.27
N GLU A 143 -18.56 0.88 -17.36
CA GLU A 143 -17.23 1.28 -16.87
C GLU A 143 -16.69 2.51 -17.64
N GLY A 144 -16.17 3.53 -16.94
CA GLY A 144 -15.57 4.74 -17.55
C GLY A 144 -16.49 5.96 -17.76
N ALA A 145 -17.74 5.93 -17.31
CA ALA A 145 -18.57 7.13 -17.29
C ALA A 145 -18.09 8.10 -16.19
N VAL A 146 -17.54 9.25 -16.59
CA VAL A 146 -17.22 10.36 -15.68
C VAL A 146 -18.53 10.96 -15.18
N ARG A 147 -18.85 10.67 -13.92
CA ARG A 147 -19.97 11.31 -13.21
C ARG A 147 -19.37 12.41 -12.35
N GLN A 148 -19.71 13.67 -12.62
CA GLN A 148 -19.42 14.74 -11.67
C GLN A 148 -20.33 14.53 -10.45
N ILE A 149 -19.74 14.08 -9.35
CA ILE A 149 -20.39 14.02 -8.05
C ILE A 149 -20.18 15.41 -7.42
N GLN A 150 -21.25 16.17 -7.24
CA GLN A 150 -21.20 17.32 -6.32
C GLN A 150 -21.16 16.74 -4.91
N VAL A 151 -19.95 16.46 -4.42
CA VAL A 151 -19.75 16.11 -3.02
C VAL A 151 -19.98 17.40 -2.25
N ASN A 152 -21.09 17.48 -1.51
CA ASN A 152 -21.38 18.66 -0.70
C ASN A 152 -20.21 18.88 0.26
N ALA A 153 -19.56 20.04 0.18
CA ALA A 153 -18.40 20.42 1.00
C ALA A 153 -18.64 20.33 2.52
N TYR A 154 -19.90 20.10 2.94
CA TYR A 154 -20.33 19.79 4.29
C TYR A 154 -19.74 18.49 4.86
N GLU A 155 -19.37 17.51 4.02
CA GLU A 155 -18.95 16.16 4.46
C GLU A 155 -17.51 16.08 5.02
N ARG A 156 -16.75 17.19 5.05
CA ARG A 156 -15.35 17.19 5.51
C ARG A 156 -14.99 18.42 6.34
N ASP A 157 -15.77 18.77 7.36
CA ASP A 157 -15.28 19.74 8.34
C ASP A 157 -14.10 19.13 9.12
N ARG A 158 -12.89 19.53 8.73
CA ARG A 158 -11.64 19.15 9.39
C ARG A 158 -11.66 19.51 10.88
N ALA A 159 -12.30 20.62 11.25
CA ALA A 159 -12.43 21.03 12.63
C ALA A 159 -13.38 20.10 13.40
N ALA A 160 -14.45 19.61 12.78
CA ALA A 160 -15.32 18.60 13.40
C ALA A 160 -14.60 17.27 13.60
N ARG A 161 -13.79 16.84 12.62
CA ARG A 161 -12.93 15.66 12.76
C ARG A 161 -11.95 15.82 13.92
N GLU A 162 -11.22 16.92 13.97
CA GLU A 162 -10.22 17.19 15.01
C GLU A 162 -10.87 17.22 16.40
N ARG A 163 -12.01 17.91 16.56
CA ARG A 163 -12.80 17.93 17.80
C ARG A 163 -13.28 16.54 18.24
N CYS A 164 -13.76 15.71 17.30
CA CYS A 164 -14.14 14.32 17.59
C CYS A 164 -12.95 13.51 18.11
N LEU A 165 -11.77 13.67 17.50
CA LEU A 165 -10.58 12.92 17.88
C LEU A 165 -9.93 13.43 19.18
N GLU A 166 -10.05 14.71 19.48
CA GLU A 166 -9.65 15.28 20.77
C GLU A 166 -10.52 14.70 21.90
N TYR A 167 -11.83 14.59 21.67
CA TYR A 167 -12.76 14.06 22.67
C TYR A 167 -12.65 12.54 22.87
N TYR A 168 -12.68 11.77 21.77
CA TYR A 168 -12.72 10.30 21.84
C TYR A 168 -11.35 9.63 21.79
N GLY A 169 -10.30 10.35 21.40
CA GLY A 169 -8.99 9.81 21.10
C GLY A 169 -8.96 9.03 19.78
N ARG A 170 -7.81 8.44 19.48
CA ARG A 170 -7.53 7.74 18.19
C ARG A 170 -7.71 6.23 18.27
N ARG A 171 -8.56 5.78 19.20
CA ARG A 171 -8.86 4.36 19.41
C ARG A 171 -10.19 4.00 18.77
N CYS A 172 -10.18 2.98 17.93
CA CYS A 172 -11.39 2.52 17.24
C CYS A 172 -12.49 2.17 18.25
N VAL A 173 -13.68 2.77 18.12
CA VAL A 173 -14.77 2.49 19.05
C VAL A 173 -15.30 1.05 18.93
N VAL A 174 -15.08 0.41 17.78
CA VAL A 174 -15.56 -0.94 17.44
C VAL A 174 -14.61 -2.02 17.96
N CYS A 175 -13.40 -2.12 17.40
CA CYS A 175 -12.43 -3.17 17.72
C CYS A 175 -11.38 -2.77 18.76
N ARG A 176 -11.39 -1.51 19.22
CA ARG A 176 -10.51 -0.97 20.28
C ARG A 176 -9.01 -0.94 19.96
N MET A 177 -8.61 -1.24 18.72
CA MET A 177 -7.23 -1.02 18.30
C MET A 177 -6.92 0.47 18.13
N THR A 178 -5.68 0.85 18.36
CA THR A 178 -5.06 2.03 17.77
C THR A 178 -4.00 1.58 16.76
N PHE A 179 -3.72 2.40 15.76
CA PHE A 179 -2.61 2.12 14.84
C PHE A 179 -1.26 2.29 15.51
N ALA A 180 -1.14 3.24 16.44
CA ALA A 180 0.08 3.43 17.23
C ALA A 180 0.47 2.17 18.04
N GLU A 181 -0.49 1.52 18.70
CA GLU A 181 -0.22 0.30 19.49
C GLU A 181 0.20 -0.90 18.64
N VAL A 182 -0.24 -0.97 17.37
CA VAL A 182 0.01 -2.13 16.49
C VAL A 182 1.21 -1.90 15.58
N TYR A 183 1.39 -0.68 15.07
CA TYR A 183 2.35 -0.35 14.02
C TYR A 183 3.39 0.69 14.46
N GLY A 184 3.26 1.26 15.66
CA GLY A 184 4.13 2.31 16.20
C GLY A 184 3.57 3.72 15.98
N ASP A 185 4.09 4.67 16.76
CA ASP A 185 3.54 6.03 16.93
C ASP A 185 3.43 6.83 15.62
N ALA A 186 4.25 6.51 14.62
CA ALA A 186 4.19 7.13 13.29
C ALA A 186 2.82 6.97 12.59
N PHE A 187 2.01 5.99 13.02
CA PHE A 187 0.73 5.66 12.40
C PHE A 187 -0.48 6.13 13.21
N GLU A 188 -0.29 6.96 14.23
CA GLU A 188 -1.38 7.44 15.09
C GLU A 188 -2.51 8.12 14.29
N SER A 189 -2.18 8.78 13.18
CA SER A 189 -3.12 9.58 12.38
C SER A 189 -4.12 8.79 11.52
N ILE A 190 -3.93 7.48 11.31
CA ILE A 190 -4.67 6.64 10.34
C ILE A 190 -6.12 6.32 10.78
N ILE A 191 -6.59 6.89 11.90
CA ILE A 191 -7.98 6.68 12.35
C ILE A 191 -8.99 7.48 11.50
N HIS A 192 -10.09 6.82 11.13
CA HIS A 192 -11.22 7.41 10.43
C HIS A 192 -12.27 7.92 11.42
N VAL A 193 -13.16 8.81 10.97
CA VAL A 193 -14.30 9.30 11.76
C VAL A 193 -15.58 9.00 10.99
N HIS A 194 -16.52 8.32 11.65
CA HIS A 194 -17.77 7.81 11.07
C HIS A 194 -18.99 8.48 11.71
N HIS A 195 -19.98 8.85 10.90
CA HIS A 195 -21.25 9.39 11.37
C HIS A 195 -22.14 8.28 11.96
N VAL A 196 -22.54 8.41 13.22
CA VAL A 196 -23.39 7.43 13.92
C VAL A 196 -24.80 7.38 13.32
N VAL A 197 -25.29 8.50 12.79
CA VAL A 197 -26.55 8.61 12.05
C VAL A 197 -26.22 8.83 10.59
N ALA A 198 -26.75 7.96 9.71
CA ALA A 198 -26.48 8.05 8.28
C ALA A 198 -27.07 9.37 7.72
N LEU A 199 -26.22 10.18 7.08
CA LEU A 199 -26.56 11.45 6.45
C LEU A 199 -27.71 11.33 5.44
N SER A 200 -27.86 10.16 4.80
CA SER A 200 -28.98 9.85 3.90
C SER A 200 -30.36 9.95 4.55
N THR A 201 -30.42 9.92 5.88
CA THR A 201 -31.65 10.07 6.66
C THR A 201 -31.93 11.53 7.04
N ILE A 202 -30.94 12.41 6.95
CA ILE A 202 -31.00 13.81 7.35
C ILE A 202 -31.17 14.66 6.09
N ALA A 203 -32.42 14.83 5.66
CA ALA A 203 -32.78 15.47 4.39
C ALA A 203 -32.65 17.03 4.39
N GLN A 204 -31.88 17.62 5.31
CA GLN A 204 -31.66 19.08 5.43
C GLN A 204 -30.23 19.39 5.87
N GLU A 205 -29.76 20.60 5.55
CA GLU A 205 -28.54 21.18 6.13
C GLU A 205 -28.62 21.09 7.66
N TYR A 206 -27.68 20.40 8.29
CA TYR A 206 -27.60 20.32 9.74
C TYR A 206 -26.16 20.54 10.21
N GLU A 207 -26.01 21.21 11.34
CA GLU A 207 -24.71 21.41 11.97
C GLU A 207 -24.26 20.10 12.63
N VAL A 208 -23.14 19.55 12.17
CA VAL A 208 -22.56 18.31 12.71
C VAL A 208 -22.03 18.57 14.11
N ASP A 209 -22.53 17.83 15.10
CA ASP A 209 -21.93 17.80 16.44
C ASP A 209 -20.78 16.77 16.46
N PRO A 210 -19.52 17.20 16.60
CA PRO A 210 -18.36 16.31 16.60
C PRO A 210 -18.37 15.24 17.69
N VAL A 211 -19.13 15.46 18.77
CA VAL A 211 -19.23 14.55 19.90
C VAL A 211 -20.49 13.71 19.80
N ALA A 212 -21.65 14.28 19.44
CA ALA A 212 -22.87 13.48 19.34
C ALA A 212 -22.85 12.58 18.10
N ASP A 213 -22.43 13.10 16.96
CA ASP A 213 -22.69 12.50 15.65
C ASP A 213 -21.52 11.69 15.12
N LEU A 214 -20.31 11.88 15.63
CA LEU A 214 -19.09 11.30 15.05
C LEU A 214 -18.40 10.30 15.98
N ARG A 215 -17.83 9.22 15.45
CA ARG A 215 -17.04 8.25 16.21
C ARG A 215 -15.76 7.82 15.50
N PRO A 216 -14.62 7.70 16.20
CA PRO A 216 -13.40 7.17 15.60
C PRO A 216 -13.52 5.67 15.30
N VAL A 217 -13.24 5.27 14.07
CA VAL A 217 -13.23 3.88 13.61
C VAL A 217 -11.96 3.60 12.81
N CYS A 218 -11.44 2.37 12.87
CA CYS A 218 -10.33 1.98 11.98
C CYS A 218 -10.85 1.72 10.56
N PRO A 219 -9.99 1.84 9.52
CA PRO A 219 -10.36 1.56 8.12
C PRO A 219 -11.09 0.23 7.93
N ASN A 220 -10.65 -0.83 8.60
CA ASN A 220 -11.27 -2.16 8.50
C ASN A 220 -12.70 -2.17 9.08
N CYS A 221 -12.91 -1.57 10.26
CA CYS A 221 -14.24 -1.48 10.83
C CYS A 221 -15.14 -0.53 10.03
N HIS A 222 -14.58 0.52 9.43
CA HIS A 222 -15.32 1.44 8.57
C HIS A 222 -15.86 0.73 7.33
N ALA A 223 -15.00 -0.04 6.65
CA ALA A 223 -15.42 -0.85 5.51
C ALA A 223 -16.51 -1.86 5.88
N VAL A 224 -16.42 -2.50 7.05
CA VAL A 224 -17.47 -3.42 7.53
C VAL A 224 -18.78 -2.69 7.80
N ILE A 225 -18.74 -1.49 8.38
CA ILE A 225 -19.94 -0.68 8.62
C ILE A 225 -20.65 -0.37 7.29
N HIS A 226 -19.90 0.01 6.26
CA HIS A 226 -20.43 0.37 4.94
C HIS A 226 -20.58 -0.82 3.96
N SER A 227 -20.36 -2.05 4.41
CA SER A 227 -20.39 -3.25 3.54
C SER A 227 -21.76 -3.63 2.97
N ARG A 228 -22.83 -2.92 3.34
CA ARG A 228 -24.20 -3.10 2.82
C ARG A 228 -24.91 -1.76 2.74
N ARG A 229 -25.97 -1.69 1.92
CA ARG A 229 -26.77 -0.47 1.69
C ARG A 229 -27.30 0.14 3.00
N ASP A 230 -27.90 -0.70 3.85
CA ASP A 230 -28.37 -0.29 5.17
C ASP A 230 -27.27 -0.46 6.22
N GLN A 231 -26.23 0.38 6.13
CA GLN A 231 -25.01 0.42 6.96
C GLN A 231 -25.17 -0.27 8.33
N TYR A 232 -24.22 -1.12 8.70
CA TYR A 232 -24.26 -1.75 10.03
C TYR A 232 -24.06 -0.71 11.12
N THR A 233 -24.91 -0.74 12.16
CA THR A 233 -24.64 0.08 13.35
C THR A 233 -23.34 -0.37 14.01
N ILE A 234 -22.62 0.58 14.63
CA ILE A 234 -21.43 0.29 15.45
C ILE A 234 -21.72 -0.84 16.46
N LYS A 235 -22.93 -0.85 17.05
CA LYS A 235 -23.37 -1.90 17.97
C LYS A 235 -23.41 -3.27 17.28
N LYS A 236 -23.98 -3.35 16.08
CA LYS A 236 -24.06 -4.61 15.33
C LYS A 236 -22.69 -5.14 14.93
N VAL A 237 -21.77 -4.27 14.49
CA VAL A 237 -20.40 -4.69 14.14
C VAL A 237 -19.65 -5.18 15.39
N LYS A 238 -19.85 -4.54 16.55
CA LYS A 238 -19.32 -5.05 17.83
C LYS A 238 -19.84 -6.43 18.19
N GLU A 239 -21.12 -6.71 17.94
CA GLU A 239 -21.71 -8.03 18.17
C GLU A 239 -21.10 -9.08 17.23
N LEU A 240 -20.95 -8.78 15.95
CA LEU A 240 -20.33 -9.68 14.97
C LEU A 240 -18.88 -10.01 15.36
N LEU A 241 -18.10 -9.00 15.80
CA LEU A 241 -16.73 -9.22 16.29
C LEU A 241 -16.66 -10.10 17.55
N ARG A 242 -17.69 -10.08 18.40
CA ARG A 242 -17.76 -10.94 19.60
C ARG A 242 -18.18 -12.37 19.27
N GLN A 243 -18.95 -12.55 18.20
CA GLN A 243 -19.48 -13.84 17.74
C GLN A 243 -18.51 -14.60 16.83
N ALA A 244 -17.51 -13.92 16.25
CA ALA A 244 -16.43 -14.57 15.52
C ALA A 244 -15.65 -15.50 16.48
N PRO A 245 -15.38 -16.77 16.11
CA PRO A 245 -14.58 -17.66 16.94
C PRO A 245 -13.20 -17.02 17.15
N GLN A 246 -12.76 -16.92 18.41
CA GLN A 246 -11.47 -16.36 18.80
C GLN A 246 -10.31 -17.29 18.38
N ALA A 247 -10.13 -17.53 17.08
CA ALA A 247 -9.02 -18.27 16.52
C ALA A 247 -7.75 -17.39 16.42
N ALA A 248 -7.37 -16.72 17.51
CA ALA A 248 -6.12 -15.95 17.58
C ALA A 248 -5.68 -15.53 19.00
N LYS A 249 -6.24 -16.06 20.09
CA LYS A 249 -5.76 -15.71 21.45
C LYS A 249 -4.59 -16.56 21.97
N ALA A 250 -4.01 -17.44 21.16
CA ALA A 250 -2.89 -18.29 21.54
C ALA A 250 -1.68 -18.15 20.58
N SER A 251 -1.07 -16.97 20.53
CA SER A 251 0.30 -16.81 20.01
C SER A 251 0.91 -15.45 20.39
N ARG A 252 1.06 -15.21 21.69
CA ARG A 252 2.07 -14.28 22.19
C ARG A 252 3.02 -15.06 23.09
N PRO A 253 4.23 -15.44 22.66
CA PRO A 253 5.28 -15.68 23.62
C PRO A 253 5.60 -14.32 24.25
N ARG A 254 5.37 -14.19 25.56
CA ARG A 254 5.89 -13.07 26.35
C ARG A 254 7.41 -13.24 26.40
N THR A 255 8.15 -12.45 25.63
CA THR A 255 9.59 -12.33 25.86
C THR A 255 9.80 -11.60 27.20
N PRO A 256 10.56 -12.14 28.16
CA PRO A 256 10.92 -11.39 29.36
C PRO A 256 11.90 -10.25 29.00
N PRO A 257 11.98 -9.19 29.80
CA PRO A 257 12.87 -8.07 29.52
C PRO A 257 14.32 -8.50 29.67
N LEU A 258 15.16 -8.14 28.70
CA LEU A 258 16.62 -8.22 28.81
C LEU A 258 17.06 -7.35 29.99
N GLN A 259 17.58 -7.97 31.05
CA GLN A 259 18.38 -7.25 32.03
C GLN A 259 19.73 -6.91 31.40
N ALA A 260 19.98 -5.61 31.29
CA ALA A 260 21.26 -5.06 30.90
C ALA A 260 22.08 -4.71 32.14
N GLN A 261 23.39 -4.97 32.04
CA GLN A 261 24.51 -4.41 32.81
C GLN A 261 24.72 -5.06 34.20
N ALA A 262 25.95 -5.34 34.64
CA ALA A 262 27.12 -4.49 34.51
C ALA A 262 28.46 -5.25 34.46
N SER A 263 29.41 -4.59 33.82
CA SER A 263 30.82 -4.92 33.74
C SER A 263 31.56 -4.68 35.06
N SER A 264 32.64 -5.44 35.22
CA SER A 264 33.99 -4.95 35.58
C SER A 264 34.60 -5.42 36.91
N LYS A 265 35.87 -5.77 36.76
CA LYS A 265 37.04 -5.54 37.64
C LYS A 265 37.65 -6.75 38.36
N ARG A 266 38.85 -7.06 37.84
CA ARG A 266 40.15 -7.17 38.53
C ARG A 266 40.54 -8.50 39.20
N ARG A 267 41.54 -9.13 38.56
CA ARG A 267 42.83 -9.62 39.12
C ARG A 267 42.94 -9.63 40.66
N SER A 268 43.32 -10.78 41.22
CA SER A 268 44.65 -11.00 41.82
C SER A 268 44.89 -12.48 42.20
N ARG A 269 46.18 -12.83 42.25
CA ARG A 269 46.83 -14.13 42.49
C ARG A 269 46.73 -14.63 43.95
N ARG A 270 47.19 -15.89 44.13
CA ARG A 270 47.68 -16.62 45.34
C ARG A 270 46.59 -17.48 46.00
N THR A 271 46.79 -18.71 46.48
CA THR A 271 47.94 -19.62 46.71
C THR A 271 47.39 -21.00 47.17
N ASP A 272 48.13 -22.06 46.87
CA ASP A 272 48.39 -23.30 47.65
C ASP A 272 47.33 -24.41 47.94
N ALA A 273 47.89 -25.65 47.94
CA ALA A 273 47.42 -26.97 48.42
C ALA A 273 46.41 -27.73 47.52
N GLU A 274 46.62 -28.96 47.04
CA GLU A 274 47.56 -30.08 47.33
C GLU A 274 48.14 -30.70 46.04
#